data_AF-A0A3M6A1T2-F1
#
_entry.id   AF-A0A3M6A1T2-F1
#
_cell.length_a   1.000
_cell.length_b   1.000
_cell.length_c   1.000
_cell.angle_alpha   90.00
_cell.angle_beta   90.00
_cell.angle_gamma   90.00
#
_symmetry.space_group_name_H-M   'P 1'
#
loop_
_entity.id
_entity.type
_entity.pdbx_description
1 polymer ?
#
loop_
_entity_poly.entity_id
_entity_poly.type
_entity_poly.pdbx_seq_one_letter_code
_entity_poly.pdbx_strand_id
1 'polypeptide(L)'
;MAISAIKAASFILIPVQPSPYDIWATADLVDLVKQRIEVTDGALQAAFVVSRAIKGTRIGAEISEALAGYGLPVLESRITQRVSYPGTAAQGTTILDSDPESDGAKEIRALMTEIKQKLF
;
A
#
# COMPACT_ATOMS: atom_id res chain seq x y z
N MET A 1 -19.37 -1.69 -2.33
CA MET A 1 -18.49 -0.61 -2.83
C MET A 1 -17.12 -1.14 -3.30
N ALA A 2 -16.43 -1.99 -2.51
CA ALA A 2 -15.13 -2.55 -2.89
C ALA A 2 -15.13 -3.31 -4.24
N ILE A 3 -16.12 -4.17 -4.49
CA ILE A 3 -16.22 -4.94 -5.75
C ILE A 3 -16.29 -4.04 -6.98
N SER A 4 -17.03 -2.93 -6.91
CA SER A 4 -17.13 -1.99 -8.04
C SER A 4 -15.79 -1.31 -8.33
N ALA A 5 -15.04 -0.94 -7.28
CA ALA A 5 -13.70 -0.38 -7.43
C ALA A 5 -12.73 -1.41 -8.04
N ILE A 6 -12.76 -2.65 -7.56
CA ILE A 6 -11.95 -3.76 -8.09
C ILE A 6 -12.24 -4.00 -9.58
N LYS A 7 -13.52 -3.92 -9.98
CA LYS A 7 -13.92 -4.12 -11.38
C LYS A 7 -13.45 -3.01 -12.32
N ALA A 8 -13.34 -1.78 -11.83
CA ALA A 8 -13.00 -0.59 -12.61
C ALA A 8 -11.49 -0.25 -12.61
N ALA A 9 -10.72 -0.82 -11.68
CA ALA A 9 -9.30 -0.55 -11.55
C ALA A 9 -8.45 -1.29 -12.61
N SER A 10 -7.36 -0.66 -13.05
CA SER A 10 -6.25 -1.32 -13.75
C SER A 10 -5.13 -1.76 -12.78
N PHE A 11 -5.11 -1.16 -11.59
CA PHE A 11 -4.18 -1.50 -10.51
C PHE A 11 -4.84 -1.36 -9.16
N ILE A 12 -4.54 -2.28 -8.25
CA ILE A 12 -5.00 -2.22 -6.86
C ILE A 12 -3.80 -2.17 -5.92
N LEU A 13 -3.72 -1.09 -5.15
CA LEU A 13 -2.78 -0.96 -4.05
C LEU A 13 -3.50 -1.32 -2.74
N ILE A 14 -2.98 -2.30 -2.00
CA ILE A 14 -3.57 -2.77 -0.74
C ILE A 14 -2.70 -2.27 0.42
N PRO A 15 -3.09 -1.17 1.10
CA PRO A 15 -2.35 -0.69 2.26
C PRO A 15 -2.58 -1.60 3.47
N VAL A 16 -1.50 -2.04 4.09
CA VAL A 16 -1.53 -2.89 5.29
C VAL A 16 -0.68 -2.25 6.37
N GLN A 17 -1.20 -2.19 7.61
CA GLN A 17 -0.41 -1.77 8.77
C GLN A 17 0.43 -2.96 9.25
N PRO A 18 1.66 -2.75 9.77
CA PRO A 18 2.49 -3.83 10.28
C PRO A 18 1.94 -4.45 11.58
N SER A 19 0.85 -5.20 11.47
CA SER A 19 0.12 -5.82 12.56
C SER A 19 -0.56 -7.11 12.06
N PRO A 20 -0.50 -8.22 12.82
CA PRO A 20 -1.10 -9.49 12.41
C PRO A 20 -2.61 -9.39 12.10
N TYR A 21 -3.34 -8.59 12.88
CA TYR A 21 -4.77 -8.39 12.68
C TYR A 21 -5.09 -7.71 11.35
N ASP A 22 -4.28 -6.72 10.96
CA ASP A 22 -4.45 -6.01 9.70
C ASP A 22 -4.16 -6.94 8.52
N ILE A 23 -3.11 -7.76 8.61
CA ILE A 23 -2.78 -8.76 7.60
C ILE A 23 -3.95 -9.74 7.41
N TRP A 24 -4.45 -10.32 8.49
CA TRP A 24 -5.57 -11.27 8.44
C TRP A 24 -6.85 -10.63 7.91
N ALA A 25 -7.15 -9.39 8.30
CA ALA A 25 -8.32 -8.67 7.81
C ALA A 25 -8.28 -8.41 6.30
N THR A 26 -7.10 -8.44 5.66
CA THR A 26 -6.99 -8.30 4.21
C THR A 26 -7.18 -9.59 3.42
N ALA A 27 -7.25 -10.76 4.07
CA ALA A 27 -7.34 -12.06 3.38
C ALA A 27 -8.52 -12.15 2.40
N ASP A 28 -9.73 -11.83 2.87
CA ASP A 28 -10.94 -11.89 2.04
C ASP A 28 -10.85 -10.94 0.82
N LEU A 29 -10.25 -9.76 1.01
CA LEU A 29 -10.03 -8.79 -0.08
C LEU A 29 -9.03 -9.33 -1.11
N VAL A 30 -7.95 -9.96 -0.65
CA VAL A 30 -6.91 -10.55 -1.51
C VAL A 30 -7.52 -11.62 -2.41
N ASP A 31 -8.38 -12.48 -1.87
CA ASP A 31 -9.01 -13.54 -2.66
C ASP A 31 -9.90 -12.97 -3.76
N LEU A 32 -10.69 -11.93 -3.45
CA LEU A 32 -11.49 -11.22 -4.46
C LEU A 32 -10.63 -10.55 -5.53
N VAL A 33 -9.50 -9.95 -5.13
CA VAL A 33 -8.55 -9.33 -6.07
C VAL A 33 -7.94 -10.38 -6.98
N LYS A 34 -7.47 -11.51 -6.44
CA LYS A 34 -6.91 -12.62 -7.24
C LYS A 34 -7.91 -13.20 -8.24
N GLN A 35 -9.14 -13.47 -7.80
CA GLN A 35 -10.21 -13.90 -8.70
C GLN A 35 -10.41 -12.90 -9.84
N ARG A 36 -10.34 -11.59 -9.55
CA ARG A 36 -10.45 -10.57 -10.59
C ARG A 36 -9.24 -10.59 -11.53
N ILE A 37 -8.02 -10.73 -11.01
CA ILE A 37 -6.80 -10.83 -11.81
C ILE A 37 -6.93 -11.99 -12.81
N GLU A 38 -7.34 -13.17 -12.35
CA GLU A 38 -7.58 -14.35 -13.18
C GLU A 38 -8.63 -14.09 -14.27
N VAL A 39 -9.79 -13.51 -13.91
CA VAL A 39 -10.86 -13.17 -14.86
C VAL A 39 -10.42 -12.13 -15.90
N THR A 40 -9.40 -11.35 -15.61
CA THR A 40 -8.84 -10.33 -16.54
C THR A 40 -7.59 -10.82 -17.27
N ASP A 41 -7.26 -12.12 -17.21
CA ASP A 41 -6.05 -12.70 -17.80
C ASP A 41 -4.76 -11.93 -17.40
N GLY A 42 -4.69 -11.47 -16.15
CA GLY A 42 -3.56 -10.73 -15.61
C GLY A 42 -3.50 -9.24 -16.01
N ALA A 43 -4.51 -8.71 -16.72
CA ALA A 43 -4.56 -7.29 -17.07
C ALA A 43 -4.74 -6.39 -15.83
N LEU A 44 -5.48 -6.86 -14.82
CA LEU A 44 -5.45 -6.25 -13.50
C LEU A 44 -4.17 -6.67 -12.76
N GLN A 45 -3.45 -5.70 -12.23
CA GLN A 45 -2.32 -5.94 -11.34
C GLN A 45 -2.64 -5.48 -9.91
N ALA A 46 -2.00 -6.09 -8.91
CA ALA A 46 -2.16 -5.68 -7.53
C ALA A 46 -0.86 -5.82 -6.73
N ALA A 47 -0.69 -4.99 -5.71
CA ALA A 47 0.44 -5.08 -4.79
C ALA A 47 0.06 -4.59 -3.38
N PHE A 48 0.76 -5.11 -2.38
CA PHE A 48 0.70 -4.58 -1.02
C PHE A 48 1.64 -3.39 -0.85
N VAL A 49 1.23 -2.43 -0.02
CA VAL A 49 2.12 -1.39 0.53
C VAL A 49 2.05 -1.40 2.04
N VAL A 50 3.22 -1.41 2.69
CA VAL A 50 3.29 -1.29 4.15
C VAL A 50 3.06 0.17 4.52
N SER A 51 1.99 0.42 5.26
CA SER A 51 1.60 1.72 5.77
C SER A 51 1.79 1.80 7.29
N ARG A 52 1.96 3.02 7.83
CA ARG A 52 2.20 3.24 9.26
C ARG A 52 3.35 2.41 9.82
N ALA A 53 4.41 2.21 9.04
CA ALA A 53 5.61 1.52 9.48
C ALA A 53 6.29 2.27 10.64
N ILE A 54 6.67 1.55 11.70
CA ILE A 54 7.45 2.11 12.81
C ILE A 54 8.93 2.03 12.45
N LYS A 55 9.58 3.19 12.34
CA LYS A 55 11.01 3.30 11.99
C LYS A 55 11.87 2.56 13.02
N GLY A 56 12.89 1.83 12.54
CA GLY A 56 13.85 1.12 13.41
C GLY A 56 13.35 -0.20 13.99
N THR A 57 12.20 -0.71 13.54
CA THR A 57 11.68 -2.01 14.01
C THR A 57 11.91 -3.12 12.98
N ARG A 58 12.21 -4.34 13.46
CA ARG A 58 12.31 -5.55 12.61
C ARG A 58 10.95 -6.01 12.06
N ILE A 59 9.87 -5.54 12.67
CA ILE A 59 8.47 -5.89 12.36
C ILE A 59 8.16 -5.70 10.87
N GLY A 60 8.68 -4.64 10.25
CA GLY A 60 8.44 -4.41 8.83
C GLY A 60 9.02 -5.49 7.90
N ALA A 61 10.09 -6.20 8.29
CA ALA A 61 10.66 -7.29 7.50
C ALA A 61 9.85 -8.59 7.67
N GLU A 62 9.51 -8.93 8.91
CA GLU A 62 8.68 -10.09 9.25
C GLU A 62 7.31 -10.04 8.57
N ILE A 63 6.78 -8.83 8.39
CA ILE A 63 5.47 -8.63 7.76
C ILE A 63 5.53 -8.71 6.24
N SER A 64 6.64 -8.31 5.62
CA SER A 64 6.84 -8.57 4.20
C SER A 64 6.82 -10.07 3.90
N GLU A 65 7.39 -10.89 4.79
CA GLU A 65 7.34 -12.36 4.69
C GLU A 65 5.92 -12.90 4.88
N ALA A 66 5.20 -12.43 5.90
CA ALA A 66 3.80 -12.83 6.11
C ALA A 66 2.91 -12.46 4.90
N LEU A 67 3.12 -11.27 4.32
CA LEU A 67 2.40 -10.82 3.14
C LEU A 67 2.76 -11.61 1.88
N ALA A 68 4.01 -12.11 1.77
CA ALA A 68 4.41 -12.96 0.65
C ALA A 68 3.60 -14.26 0.58
N GLY A 69 3.12 -14.78 1.72
CA GLY A 69 2.23 -15.94 1.78
C GLY A 69 0.89 -15.73 1.06
N TYR A 70 0.47 -14.48 0.86
CA TYR A 70 -0.73 -14.14 0.10
C TYR A 70 -0.50 -14.13 -1.41
N GLY A 71 0.71 -14.36 -1.92
CA GLY A 71 0.96 -14.52 -3.37
C GLY A 71 0.70 -13.26 -4.21
N LEU A 72 0.67 -12.07 -3.58
CA LEU A 72 0.72 -10.78 -4.26
C LEU A 72 2.06 -10.12 -3.96
N PRO A 73 2.62 -9.34 -4.90
CA PRO A 73 3.87 -8.64 -4.66
C PRO A 73 3.71 -7.62 -3.54
N VAL A 74 4.75 -7.46 -2.72
CA VAL A 74 4.85 -6.40 -1.72
C VAL A 74 5.81 -5.35 -2.27
N LEU A 75 5.39 -4.09 -2.28
CA LEU A 75 6.23 -2.98 -2.71
C LEU A 75 7.38 -2.75 -1.72
N GLU A 76 8.53 -2.33 -2.24
CA GLU A 76 9.70 -1.99 -1.44
C GLU A 76 9.49 -0.69 -0.66
N SER A 77 8.79 0.28 -1.28
CA SER A 77 8.43 1.54 -0.66
C SER A 77 7.49 1.33 0.52
N ARG A 78 7.75 2.06 1.61
CA ARG A 78 6.98 1.99 2.85
C ARG A 78 6.60 3.39 3.29
N ILE A 79 5.40 3.52 3.85
CA ILE A 79 4.94 4.76 4.45
C ILE A 79 5.05 4.62 5.97
N THR A 80 5.91 5.43 6.58
CA THR A 80 6.11 5.40 8.02
C THR A 80 5.01 6.13 8.78
N GLN A 81 4.80 5.74 10.03
CA GLN A 81 3.86 6.44 10.91
C GLN A 81 4.44 7.79 11.30
N ARG A 82 3.73 8.87 10.95
CA ARG A 82 4.16 10.26 11.22
C ARG A 82 2.99 11.09 11.71
N VAL A 83 3.27 11.98 12.66
CA VAL A 83 2.30 12.95 13.19
C VAL A 83 1.93 14.04 12.18
N SER A 84 2.73 14.20 11.11
CA SER A 84 2.46 15.16 10.03
C SER A 84 1.23 14.79 9.21
N TYR A 85 0.94 13.50 8.99
CA TYR A 85 -0.22 13.07 8.19
C TYR A 85 -1.58 13.52 8.77
N PRO A 86 -1.87 13.35 10.08
CA PRO A 86 -3.07 13.94 10.68
C PRO A 86 -3.11 15.48 10.57
N GLY A 87 -1.95 16.14 10.73
CA GLY A 87 -1.86 17.60 10.64
C GLY A 87 -2.22 18.13 9.26
N THR A 88 -1.70 17.53 8.19
CA THR A 88 -2.01 17.90 6.81
C THR A 88 -3.48 17.66 6.49
N ALA A 89 -4.03 16.53 6.95
CA ALA A 89 -5.45 16.21 6.76
C ALA A 89 -6.37 17.26 7.42
N ALA A 90 -6.05 17.70 8.64
CA ALA A 90 -6.81 18.74 9.34
C ALA A 90 -6.77 20.11 8.63
N GLN A 91 -5.73 20.36 7.85
CA GLN A 91 -5.54 21.59 7.07
C GLN A 91 -6.10 21.49 5.65
N GLY A 92 -6.60 20.32 5.23
CA GLY A 92 -7.03 20.08 3.85
C GLY A 92 -5.88 20.04 2.84
N THR A 93 -4.66 19.75 3.30
CA THR A 93 -3.45 19.66 2.49
C THR A 93 -2.87 18.24 2.51
N THR A 94 -1.84 18.00 1.71
CA THR A 94 -1.03 16.78 1.76
C THR A 94 0.33 17.05 2.38
N ILE A 95 1.02 15.97 2.74
CA ILE A 95 2.43 16.06 3.16
C ILE A 95 3.35 16.63 2.07
N LEU A 96 2.95 16.51 0.80
CA LEU A 96 3.68 17.08 -0.32
C LEU A 96 3.52 18.60 -0.41
N ASP A 97 2.43 19.16 0.13
CA ASP A 97 2.15 20.59 0.14
C ASP A 97 2.75 21.27 1.38
N SER A 98 2.53 20.69 2.55
CA SER A 98 2.92 21.30 3.84
C SER A 98 4.41 21.17 4.15
N ASP A 99 5.04 20.05 3.77
CA ASP A 99 6.48 19.82 3.99
C ASP A 99 7.08 18.96 2.86
N PRO A 100 7.32 19.56 1.69
CA PRO A 100 7.76 18.84 0.49
C PRO A 100 9.12 18.14 0.65
N GLU A 101 9.97 18.59 1.57
CA GLU A 101 11.31 18.04 1.78
C GLU A 101 11.37 17.02 2.94
N SER A 102 10.25 16.80 3.62
CA SER A 102 10.14 15.80 4.67
C SER A 102 10.43 14.38 4.17
N ASP A 103 10.90 13.53 5.06
CA ASP A 103 11.01 12.10 4.79
C ASP A 103 9.67 11.49 4.35
N GLY A 104 8.54 11.96 4.90
CA GLY A 104 7.21 11.48 4.51
C GLY A 104 6.86 11.83 3.07
N ALA A 105 7.18 13.05 2.63
CA ALA A 105 7.05 13.44 1.23
C ALA A 105 7.97 12.61 0.31
N LYS A 106 9.21 12.33 0.74
CA LYS A 106 10.14 11.45 0.01
C LYS A 106 9.62 10.02 -0.11
N GLU A 107 9.06 9.45 0.97
CA GLU A 107 8.43 8.13 0.99
C GLU A 107 7.25 8.04 -0.02
N ILE A 108 6.38 9.06 -0.06
CA ILE A 108 5.27 9.11 -1.02
C ILE A 108 5.77 9.21 -2.47
N ARG A 109 6.81 10.02 -2.75
CA ARG A 109 7.41 10.10 -4.08
C ARG A 109 8.08 8.80 -4.51
N ALA A 110 8.74 8.11 -3.57
CA ALA A 110 9.32 6.79 -3.82
C ALA A 110 8.23 5.77 -4.20
N LEU A 111 7.15 5.71 -3.41
CA LEU A 111 5.99 4.86 -3.70
C LEU A 111 5.38 5.18 -5.06
N MET A 112 5.18 6.46 -5.38
CA MET A 112 4.68 6.90 -6.70
C MET A 112 5.59 6.44 -7.83
N THR A 113 6.91 6.51 -7.64
CA THR A 113 7.90 6.10 -8.65
C THR A 113 7.86 4.60 -8.88
N GLU A 114 7.81 3.82 -7.80
CA GLU A 114 7.73 2.36 -7.86
C GLU A 114 6.44 1.88 -8.53
N ILE A 115 5.28 2.51 -8.19
CA ILE A 115 4.01 2.19 -8.83
C ILE A 115 4.07 2.47 -10.34
N LYS A 116 4.65 3.61 -10.74
CA LYS A 116 4.79 3.95 -12.16
C LYS A 116 5.62 2.92 -12.91
N GLN A 117 6.73 2.46 -12.34
CA GLN A 117 7.61 1.43 -12.95
C GLN A 117 6.94 0.06 -13.08
N LYS A 118 5.93 -0.24 -12.26
CA LYS A 118 5.20 -1.51 -12.31
C LYS A 118 3.99 -1.46 -13.25
N LEU A 119 3.43 -0.27 -13.47
CA LEU A 119 2.23 -0.06 -14.31
C LEU A 119 2.50 0.41 -15.73
N PHE A 120 3.67 0.99 -15.99
CA PHE A 120 4.08 1.56 -17.27
C PHE A 120 5.56 1.25 -17.54
#